data_AF-A0A9D7BQD6-F1
#
_entry.id   AF-A0A9D7BQD6-F1
#
_cell.length_a   1.000
_cell.length_b   1.000
_cell.length_c   1.000
_cell.angle_alpha   90.00
_cell.angle_beta   90.00
_cell.angle_gamma   90.00
#
_symmetry.space_group_name_H-M   'P 1'
#
loop_
_entity.id
_entity.type
_entity.pdbx_description
1 polymer ?
#
loop_
_entity_poly.entity_id
_entity_poly.type
_entity_poly.pdbx_seq_one_letter_code
_entity_poly.pdbx_strand_id
1 'polypeptide(L)'
;MQSTASFIFGSIDDTEETIRESINFALTLDADFVLFNIYTPHPGTSGYNRAINEGIIDHFEIDHTKYKDEPAGIPTICKNLSRTELHILKAEAYIKYYTQRDIVKYESIIQTYKDEVTKLKLIIEK
;
A
#
# COMPACT_ATOMS: atom_id res chain seq x y z
N MET A 1 -18.84 17.39 9.80
CA MET A 1 -18.67 15.93 9.68
C MET A 1 -17.31 15.71 9.08
N GLN A 2 -16.49 14.82 9.64
CA GLN A 2 -15.19 14.46 9.07
C GLN A 2 -15.34 13.22 8.18
N SER A 3 -14.49 13.12 7.17
CA SER A 3 -14.50 12.09 6.14
C SER A 3 -13.12 11.47 5.93
N THR A 4 -13.10 10.17 5.62
CA THR A 4 -11.86 9.44 5.32
C THR A 4 -12.03 8.72 4.01
N ALA A 5 -11.13 8.96 3.06
CA ALA A 5 -11.04 8.17 1.83
C ALA A 5 -10.06 7.00 2.04
N SER A 6 -10.44 5.80 1.58
CA SER A 6 -9.60 4.60 1.70
C SER A 6 -9.31 4.01 0.33
N PHE A 7 -8.06 3.66 0.11
CA PHE A 7 -7.52 3.10 -1.13
C PHE A 7 -6.72 1.84 -0.79
N ILE A 8 -6.75 0.88 -1.70
CA ILE A 8 -6.00 -0.37 -1.61
C ILE A 8 -5.20 -0.51 -2.90
N PHE A 9 -3.89 -0.73 -2.78
CA PHE A 9 -2.96 -0.97 -3.87
C PHE A 9 -2.42 -2.40 -3.81
N GLY A 10 -1.96 -2.92 -4.94
CA GLY A 10 -1.34 -4.25 -5.01
C GLY A 10 -2.36 -5.38 -5.22
N SER A 11 -3.46 -5.10 -5.90
CA SER A 11 -4.26 -6.15 -6.52
C SER A 11 -3.41 -6.95 -7.52
N ILE A 12 -3.88 -8.15 -7.87
CA ILE A 12 -3.12 -9.11 -8.69
C ILE A 12 -2.57 -8.49 -9.98
N ASP A 13 -3.40 -7.68 -10.63
CA ASP A 13 -3.10 -7.09 -11.95
C ASP A 13 -2.76 -5.59 -11.87
N ASP A 14 -2.62 -5.02 -10.67
CA ASP A 14 -2.26 -3.61 -10.54
C ASP A 14 -0.90 -3.35 -11.20
N THR A 15 -0.81 -2.23 -11.89
CA THR A 15 0.44 -1.68 -12.45
C THR A 15 0.79 -0.37 -11.75
N GLU A 16 2.03 0.09 -11.90
CA GLU A 16 2.41 1.41 -11.41
C GLU A 16 1.48 2.51 -11.95
N GLU A 17 1.10 2.43 -13.23
CA GLU A 17 0.20 3.38 -13.88
C GLU A 17 -1.17 3.43 -13.19
N THR A 18 -1.83 2.28 -13.01
CA THR A 18 -3.16 2.21 -12.36
C THR A 18 -3.14 2.67 -10.90
N ILE A 19 -2.04 2.42 -10.17
CA ILE A 19 -1.86 2.93 -8.81
C ILE A 19 -1.68 4.45 -8.84
N ARG A 20 -0.89 4.99 -9.77
CA ARG A 20 -0.73 6.45 -9.93
C ARG A 20 -2.04 7.14 -10.32
N GLU A 21 -2.88 6.53 -11.13
CA GLU A 21 -4.24 7.01 -11.40
C GLU A 21 -5.09 7.07 -10.13
N SER A 22 -5.05 6.02 -9.30
CA SER A 22 -5.75 5.98 -8.02
C SER A 22 -5.25 7.06 -7.05
N ILE A 23 -3.93 7.29 -7.00
CA ILE A 23 -3.32 8.39 -6.23
C ILE A 23 -3.81 9.73 -6.73
N ASN A 24 -3.78 9.97 -8.05
CA ASN A 24 -4.25 11.21 -8.64
C ASN A 24 -5.73 11.46 -8.33
N PHE A 25 -6.58 10.43 -8.40
CA PHE A 25 -7.97 10.52 -8.00
C PHE A 25 -8.11 10.88 -6.51
N ALA A 26 -7.35 10.24 -5.62
CA ALA A 26 -7.33 10.57 -4.19
C ALA A 26 -7.01 12.04 -3.92
N LEU A 27 -6.07 12.63 -4.67
CA LEU A 27 -5.73 14.05 -4.56
C LEU A 27 -6.88 15.00 -4.94
N THR A 28 -7.79 14.55 -5.81
CA THR A 28 -8.98 15.34 -6.19
C THR A 28 -10.10 15.32 -5.13
N LEU A 29 -10.09 14.35 -4.22
CA LEU A 29 -11.14 14.20 -3.20
C LEU A 29 -10.93 15.17 -2.04
N ASP A 30 -11.97 15.87 -1.62
CA ASP A 30 -11.94 16.76 -0.45
C ASP A 30 -12.19 15.97 0.86
N ALA A 31 -11.43 14.91 1.08
CA ALA A 31 -11.49 14.12 2.31
C ALA A 31 -10.59 14.72 3.40
N ASP A 32 -11.04 14.70 4.66
CA ASP A 32 -10.23 15.19 5.79
C ASP A 32 -8.98 14.30 6.02
N PHE A 33 -9.13 13.00 5.78
CA PHE A 33 -8.08 12.00 5.96
C PHE A 33 -8.04 11.00 4.80
N VAL A 34 -6.88 10.36 4.63
CA VAL A 34 -6.69 9.30 3.63
C VAL A 34 -6.02 8.07 4.26
N LEU A 35 -6.41 6.89 3.78
CA LEU A 35 -5.77 5.62 4.10
C LEU A 35 -5.34 4.94 2.80
N PHE A 36 -4.04 4.91 2.54
CA PHE A 36 -3.45 4.06 1.50
C PHE A 36 -2.98 2.75 2.11
N ASN A 37 -3.51 1.63 1.61
CA ASN A 37 -3.25 0.29 2.12
C ASN A 37 -2.62 -0.57 1.02
N ILE A 38 -1.84 -1.58 1.42
CA ILE A 38 -1.40 -2.65 0.52
C ILE A 38 -2.36 -3.82 0.70
N TYR A 39 -2.75 -4.45 -0.40
CA TYR A 39 -3.70 -5.55 -0.37
C TYR A 39 -3.13 -6.76 0.36
N THR A 40 -3.87 -7.26 1.35
CA THR A 40 -3.55 -8.46 2.12
C THR A 40 -4.49 -9.59 1.70
N PRO A 41 -4.02 -10.60 0.96
CA PRO A 41 -4.83 -11.75 0.55
C PRO A 41 -5.09 -12.70 1.72
N HIS A 42 -6.17 -12.50 2.46
CA HIS A 42 -6.54 -13.42 3.54
C HIS A 42 -7.03 -14.77 2.98
N PRO A 43 -6.63 -15.92 3.57
CA PRO A 43 -7.12 -17.24 3.17
C PRO A 43 -8.64 -17.30 3.09
N GLY A 44 -9.15 -17.90 2.02
CA GLY A 44 -10.59 -17.99 1.75
C GLY A 44 -11.21 -16.80 1.02
N THR A 45 -10.48 -15.68 0.84
CA THR A 45 -10.95 -14.56 0.01
C THR A 45 -10.78 -14.86 -1.48
N SER A 46 -11.55 -14.17 -2.33
CA SER A 46 -11.46 -14.33 -3.79
C SER A 46 -10.07 -14.02 -4.33
N GLY A 47 -9.42 -12.95 -3.84
CA GLY A 47 -8.05 -12.59 -4.23
C GLY A 47 -7.03 -13.65 -3.82
N TYR A 48 -7.14 -14.21 -2.61
CA TYR A 48 -6.30 -15.33 -2.18
C TYR A 48 -6.49 -16.56 -3.07
N ASN A 49 -7.73 -17.00 -3.27
CA ASN A 49 -8.03 -18.18 -4.09
C ASN A 49 -7.53 -18.02 -5.53
N ARG A 50 -7.70 -16.83 -6.11
CA ARG A 50 -7.17 -16.51 -7.44
C ARG A 50 -5.64 -16.57 -7.46
N ALA A 51 -4.97 -15.98 -6.46
CA ALA A 51 -3.52 -15.98 -6.40
C ALA A 51 -2.91 -17.39 -6.25
N ILE A 52 -3.58 -18.28 -5.51
CA ILE A 52 -3.22 -19.71 -5.41
C ILE A 52 -3.42 -20.41 -6.75
N ASN A 53 -4.60 -20.25 -7.36
CA ASN A 53 -4.95 -20.91 -8.63
C ASN A 53 -4.03 -20.48 -9.79
N GLU A 54 -3.56 -19.24 -9.78
CA GLU A 54 -2.64 -18.70 -10.78
C GLU A 54 -1.15 -18.91 -10.41
N GLY A 55 -0.86 -19.55 -9.27
CA GLY A 55 0.52 -19.88 -8.85
C GLY A 55 1.35 -18.66 -8.44
N ILE A 56 0.72 -17.57 -8.00
CA ILE A 56 1.40 -16.34 -7.55
C ILE A 56 1.98 -16.52 -6.15
N ILE A 57 1.23 -17.21 -5.29
CA ILE A 57 1.62 -17.52 -3.91
C ILE A 57 1.33 -18.99 -3.63
N ASP A 58 2.03 -19.55 -2.65
CA ASP A 58 1.73 -20.87 -2.11
C ASP A 58 0.60 -20.80 -1.08
N HIS A 59 -0.06 -21.92 -0.85
CA HIS A 59 -1.03 -22.04 0.23
C HIS A 59 -0.35 -21.79 1.58
N PHE A 60 -0.92 -20.90 2.38
CA PHE A 60 -0.47 -20.65 3.74
C PHE A 60 -1.65 -20.57 4.70
N GLU A 61 -1.42 -21.02 5.93
CA GLU A 61 -2.35 -20.82 7.04
C GLU A 61 -1.88 -19.62 7.88
N ILE A 62 -2.83 -18.85 8.41
CA ILE A 62 -2.51 -17.76 9.32
C ILE A 62 -2.32 -18.35 10.73
N ASP A 63 -1.10 -18.28 11.25
CA ASP A 63 -0.84 -18.54 12.66
C ASP A 63 -1.36 -17.36 13.51
N HIS A 64 -2.61 -17.46 13.94
CA HIS A 64 -3.26 -16.46 14.78
C HIS A 64 -2.55 -16.20 16.13
N THR A 65 -1.61 -17.06 16.55
CA THR A 65 -0.82 -16.86 17.76
C THR A 65 0.42 -16.00 17.53
N LYS A 66 0.95 -15.99 16.30
CA LYS A 66 2.09 -15.16 15.87
C LYS A 66 1.68 -13.77 15.38
N TYR A 67 0.51 -13.62 14.79
CA TYR A 67 0.08 -12.38 14.13
C TYR A 67 -0.85 -11.53 15.01
N LYS A 68 -0.37 -11.11 16.19
CA LYS A 68 -1.08 -10.15 17.06
C LYS A 68 -1.01 -8.69 16.56
N ASP A 69 -0.08 -8.40 15.65
CA ASP A 69 0.17 -7.09 15.02
C ASP A 69 0.01 -7.17 13.48
N GLU A 70 0.13 -6.03 12.78
CA GLU A 70 0.02 -5.91 11.30
C GLU A 70 0.75 -7.07 10.58
N PRO A 71 0.14 -7.72 9.58
CA PRO A 71 0.60 -9.00 9.03
C PRO A 71 2.03 -8.97 8.45
N ALA A 72 3.02 -9.16 9.31
CA ALA A 72 4.42 -9.30 8.92
C ALA A 72 4.64 -10.67 8.25
N GLY A 73 4.78 -10.70 6.93
CA GLY A 73 5.11 -11.93 6.19
C GLY A 73 3.98 -12.51 5.35
N ILE A 74 2.86 -11.79 5.19
CA ILE A 74 1.91 -12.11 4.13
C ILE A 74 2.54 -11.75 2.78
N PRO A 75 2.52 -12.66 1.79
CA PRO A 75 3.06 -12.38 0.48
C PRO A 75 2.23 -11.31 -0.24
N THR A 76 2.91 -10.48 -1.02
CA THR A 76 2.24 -9.66 -2.03
C THR A 76 1.71 -10.58 -3.13
N ILE A 77 0.56 -10.22 -3.70
CA ILE A 77 -0.04 -10.94 -4.83
C ILE A 77 -0.04 -10.13 -6.12
N CYS A 78 0.49 -8.91 -6.10
CA CYS A 78 0.67 -8.11 -7.30
C CYS A 78 1.76 -8.73 -8.18
N LYS A 79 1.44 -9.05 -9.43
CA LYS A 79 2.39 -9.65 -10.37
C LYS A 79 3.39 -8.66 -10.92
N ASN A 80 2.96 -7.40 -11.07
CA ASN A 80 3.74 -6.39 -11.79
C ASN A 80 4.65 -5.58 -10.87
N LEU A 81 4.44 -5.64 -9.55
CA LEU A 81 5.15 -4.83 -8.57
C LEU A 81 5.51 -5.67 -7.35
N SER A 82 6.77 -5.58 -6.94
CA SER A 82 7.26 -6.11 -5.68
C SER A 82 6.62 -5.41 -4.49
N ARG A 83 6.70 -6.05 -3.32
CA ARG A 83 6.26 -5.43 -2.06
C ARG A 83 6.97 -4.11 -1.79
N THR A 84 8.27 -4.03 -2.08
CA THR A 84 9.05 -2.80 -1.89
C THR A 84 8.55 -1.68 -2.80
N GLU A 85 8.28 -1.96 -4.07
CA GLU A 85 7.74 -0.98 -5.02
C GLU A 85 6.35 -0.48 -4.60
N LEU A 86 5.47 -1.39 -4.17
CA LEU A 86 4.14 -1.04 -3.65
C LEU A 86 4.23 -0.11 -2.43
N HIS A 87 5.15 -0.40 -1.50
CA HIS A 87 5.36 0.45 -0.33
C HIS A 87 5.96 1.82 -0.68
N ILE A 88 6.87 1.88 -1.67
CA ILE A 88 7.36 3.17 -2.19
C ILE A 88 6.20 3.99 -2.77
N LEU A 89 5.35 3.39 -3.60
CA LEU A 89 4.19 4.08 -4.19
C LEU A 89 3.20 4.55 -3.10
N LYS A 90 2.93 3.72 -2.08
CA LYS A 90 2.11 4.09 -0.92
C LYS A 90 2.71 5.29 -0.18
N ALA A 91 4.00 5.30 0.10
CA ALA A 91 4.66 6.40 0.79
C ALA A 91 4.68 7.68 -0.06
N GLU A 92 4.94 7.58 -1.37
CA GLU A 92 4.82 8.70 -2.31
C GLU A 92 3.40 9.28 -2.34
N ALA A 93 2.36 8.44 -2.26
CA ALA A 93 0.97 8.87 -2.20
C ALA A 93 0.69 9.73 -0.98
N TYR A 94 1.15 9.30 0.21
CA TYR A 94 1.00 10.08 1.44
C TYR A 94 1.74 11.40 1.40
N ILE A 95 2.99 11.42 0.90
CA ILE A 95 3.77 12.66 0.74
C ILE A 95 3.00 13.64 -0.14
N LYS A 96 2.53 13.21 -1.31
CA LYS A 96 1.78 14.06 -2.24
C LYS A 96 0.49 14.58 -1.61
N TYR A 97 -0.31 13.70 -1.00
CA TYR A 97 -1.59 14.06 -0.40
C TYR A 97 -1.44 15.13 0.67
N TYR A 98 -0.58 14.90 1.66
CA TYR A 98 -0.43 15.83 2.78
C TYR A 98 0.30 17.11 2.40
N THR A 99 1.22 17.06 1.43
CA THR A 99 1.87 18.26 0.88
C THR A 99 0.86 19.17 0.19
N GLN A 100 -0.09 18.61 -0.58
CA GLN A 100 -1.12 19.39 -1.27
C GLN A 100 -2.14 20.00 -0.30
N ARG A 101 -2.39 19.34 0.85
CA ARG A 101 -3.36 19.81 1.84
C ARG A 101 -2.80 20.94 2.71
N ASP A 102 -1.70 20.68 3.41
CA ASP A 102 -1.03 21.67 4.26
C ASP A 102 0.34 21.14 4.69
N ILE A 103 1.40 21.59 4.01
CA ILE A 103 2.77 21.14 4.26
C ILE A 103 3.25 21.43 5.68
N VAL A 104 2.83 22.54 6.29
CA VAL A 104 3.29 22.94 7.63
C VAL A 104 2.57 22.11 8.69
N LYS A 105 1.25 21.97 8.56
CA LYS A 105 0.44 21.18 9.50
C LYS A 105 0.84 19.70 9.51
N TYR A 106 1.21 19.14 8.35
CA TYR A 106 1.49 17.72 8.19
C TYR A 106 2.98 17.38 8.01
N GLU A 107 3.89 18.30 8.37
CA GLU A 107 5.33 18.14 8.19
C GLU A 107 5.87 16.82 8.76
N SER A 108 5.45 16.43 9.96
CA SER A 108 5.92 15.20 10.62
C SER A 108 5.53 13.94 9.85
N ILE A 109 4.31 13.89 9.30
CA ILE A 109 3.82 12.78 8.50
C ILE A 109 4.60 12.74 7.17
N ILE A 110 4.76 13.89 6.52
CA ILE A 110 5.51 14.01 5.27
C ILE A 110 6.96 13.53 5.46
N GLN A 111 7.62 13.94 6.54
CA GLN A 111 8.99 13.53 6.82
C GLN A 111 9.09 12.03 7.08
N THR A 112 8.15 11.46 7.84
CA THR A 112 8.09 10.00 8.09
C THR A 112 8.09 9.20 6.78
N TYR A 113 7.25 9.59 5.81
CA TYR A 113 7.18 8.89 4.54
C TYR A 113 8.35 9.20 3.60
N LYS A 114 8.96 10.40 3.68
CA LYS A 114 10.22 10.68 2.97
C LYS A 114 11.34 9.76 3.44
N ASP A 115 11.48 9.58 4.75
CA ASP A 115 12.47 8.69 5.35
C ASP A 115 12.21 7.22 4.94
N GLU A 116 10.94 6.80 4.91
CA GLU A 116 10.54 5.48 4.41
C GLU A 116 10.95 5.27 2.95
N VAL A 117 10.64 6.22 2.05
CA VAL A 117 11.03 6.15 0.63
C VAL A 117 12.55 6.04 0.49
N THR A 118 13.32 6.86 1.22
CA THR A 118 14.78 6.81 1.19
C THR A 118 15.29 5.43 1.62
N LYS A 119 14.76 4.88 2.73
CA LYS A 119 15.15 3.56 3.22
C LYS A 119 14.82 2.45 2.22
N LEU A 120 13.64 2.49 1.59
CA LEU A 120 13.21 1.46 0.64
C LEU A 120 13.98 1.53 -0.68
N LYS A 121 14.30 2.72 -1.19
CA LYS A 121 15.12 2.88 -2.41
C LYS A 121 16.53 2.32 -2.24
N LEU A 122 17.13 2.48 -1.06
CA LEU A 122 18.42 1.86 -0.71
C LEU A 122 18.40 0.32 -0.70
N ILE A 123 17.21 -0.30 -0.59
CA ILE A 123 17.06 -1.76 -0.66
C ILE A 123 17.00 -2.22 -2.12
N ILE A 124 16.40 -1.44 -3.02
CA ILE A 124 16.28 -1.77 -4.45
C ILE A 124 17.63 -1.62 -5.17
N GLU A 125 18.46 -0.65 -4.75
CA GLU A 125 19.76 -0.37 -5.37
C GLU A 125 20.88 -1.38 -4.98
N LYS A 126 20.60 -2.33 -4.08
CA LYS A 126 21.55 -3.37 -3.64
C LYS A 126 21.28 -4.70 -4.30
#